data_AF-A0A9J6GRB4-F1
#
_entry.id   AF-A0A9J6GRB4-F1
#
_cell.length_a   1.000
_cell.length_b   1.000
_cell.length_c   1.000
_cell.angle_alpha   90.00
_cell.angle_beta   90.00
_cell.angle_gamma   90.00
#
_symmetry.space_group_name_H-M   'P 1'
#
loop_
_entity.id
_entity.type
_entity.pdbx_description
1 polymer ?
#
loop_
_entity_poly.entity_id
_entity_poly.type
_entity_poly.pdbx_seq_one_letter_code
_entity_poly.pdbx_strand_id
1 'polypeptide(L)'
;MSFFLQVLWVELFQLLLLLWYQATQVRPVYGLSAHCRCVTFDDMYGKEYGVFTSPNYPVPYEENIECVLFRFIGSPDQIVRISFEEFDVQRSNLECVYGDYVKLFLHLDKEEAVNNRSPYNSILCGKINDIEQTHYSSGHALIFEFHSDWRQGNNSGFRGTYRFLSKRQFETDGQPLADSRCSFVMDSGNRSTGRFFSPQYPSSYPRDIKCAYSFLGRENERVKVLFEQVRLQRGDFSCFNSPDVILVHDGRDGSAPVIGQLCNRNVWVEMMSTGPDLYVTFSAQSHFPGRGFMAKYFFSETPYNGTLDQLVSIEPQKSPDGSPFNKQGWYARDISNVPVHVPALEFVLSIPAGQPLFSSRFFDSTSPQFVRAYTLTITVLFRR
;
A
#
# COMPACT_ATOMS: atom_id res chain seq x y z
N MET A 1 56.26 26.27 -45.28
CA MET A 1 55.04 26.95 -44.77
C MET A 1 53.85 26.02 -44.58
N SER A 2 53.56 25.08 -45.49
CA SER A 2 52.37 24.20 -45.40
C SER A 2 52.31 23.31 -44.14
N PHE A 3 53.44 22.75 -43.70
CA PHE A 3 53.47 21.83 -42.56
C PHE A 3 53.21 22.52 -41.21
N PHE A 4 53.68 23.76 -41.03
CA PHE A 4 53.47 24.54 -39.82
C PHE A 4 52.01 24.97 -39.64
N LEU A 5 51.33 25.31 -40.74
CA LEU A 5 49.90 25.63 -40.74
C LEU A 5 49.04 24.42 -40.37
N GLN A 6 49.46 23.22 -40.76
CA GLN A 6 48.74 21.98 -40.49
C GLN A 6 48.83 21.57 -39.01
N VAL A 7 50.00 21.74 -38.39
CA VAL A 7 50.19 21.49 -36.94
C VAL A 7 49.39 22.50 -36.10
N LEU A 8 49.40 23.78 -36.48
CA LEU A 8 48.61 24.81 -35.80
C LEU A 8 47.10 24.54 -35.86
N TRP A 9 46.60 23.99 -36.97
CA TRP A 9 45.19 23.62 -37.12
C TRP A 9 44.76 22.46 -36.22
N VAL A 10 45.63 21.45 -36.04
CA VAL A 10 45.35 20.29 -35.17
C VAL A 10 45.32 20.70 -33.70
N GLU A 11 46.28 21.53 -33.28
CA GLU A 11 46.35 22.06 -31.92
C GLU A 11 45.14 22.97 -31.61
N LEU A 12 44.74 23.83 -32.56
CA LEU A 12 43.56 24.67 -32.41
C LEU A 12 42.28 23.84 -32.30
N PHE A 13 42.17 22.76 -33.09
CA PHE A 13 41.01 21.86 -33.05
C PHE A 13 40.95 21.06 -31.74
N GLN A 14 42.09 20.61 -31.21
CA GLN A 14 42.16 19.96 -29.89
C GLN A 14 41.80 20.92 -28.75
N LEU A 15 42.28 22.18 -28.81
CA LEU A 15 41.88 23.22 -27.86
C LEU A 15 40.38 23.51 -27.93
N LEU A 16 39.80 23.60 -29.14
CA LEU A 16 38.37 23.80 -29.32
C LEU A 16 37.54 22.61 -28.82
N LEU A 17 38.01 21.38 -29.03
CA LEU A 17 37.37 20.17 -28.47
C LEU A 17 37.46 20.11 -26.95
N LEU A 18 38.58 20.50 -26.36
CA LEU A 18 38.74 20.58 -24.90
C LEU A 18 37.85 21.68 -24.30
N LEU A 19 37.79 22.85 -24.93
CA LEU A 19 36.90 23.93 -24.52
C LEU A 19 35.42 23.54 -24.66
N TRP A 20 35.07 22.80 -25.72
CA TRP A 20 33.71 22.27 -25.91
C TRP A 20 33.38 21.19 -24.88
N TYR A 21 34.30 20.27 -24.60
CA TYR A 21 34.14 19.23 -23.58
C TYR A 21 33.96 19.85 -22.18
N GLN A 22 34.77 20.85 -21.83
CA GLN A 22 34.60 21.58 -20.58
C GLN A 22 33.26 22.33 -20.54
N ALA A 23 32.84 22.97 -21.63
CA ALA A 23 31.54 23.63 -21.72
C ALA A 23 30.35 22.64 -21.58
N THR A 24 30.48 21.39 -22.04
CA THR A 24 29.45 20.35 -21.85
C THR A 24 29.43 19.73 -20.44
N GLN A 25 30.50 19.88 -19.67
CA GLN A 25 30.58 19.47 -18.25
C GLN A 25 30.09 20.57 -17.30
N VAL A 26 29.96 21.82 -17.77
CA VAL A 26 29.27 22.88 -17.02
C VAL A 26 27.77 22.61 -17.11
N ARG A 27 27.25 21.87 -16.14
CA ARG A 27 25.81 21.88 -15.87
C ARG A 27 25.46 23.32 -15.47
N PRO A 28 24.56 24.02 -16.18
CA PRO A 28 24.01 25.25 -15.66
C PRO A 28 23.28 24.90 -14.37
N VAL A 29 23.86 25.25 -13.22
CA VAL A 29 23.11 25.36 -11.98
C VAL A 29 22.26 26.60 -12.17
N TYR A 30 21.01 26.41 -12.56
CA TYR A 30 20.03 27.49 -12.44
C TYR A 30 20.03 27.88 -10.97
N GLY A 31 20.46 29.12 -10.71
CA GLY A 31 20.52 29.64 -9.36
C GLY A 31 19.18 29.40 -8.68
N LEU A 32 19.23 28.68 -7.56
CA LEU A 32 18.29 28.86 -6.47
C LEU A 32 18.03 30.37 -6.34
N SER A 33 16.80 30.79 -6.08
CA SER A 33 16.57 32.18 -5.68
C SER A 33 17.64 32.52 -4.63
N ALA A 34 18.40 33.60 -4.87
CA ALA A 34 19.66 33.85 -4.18
C ALA A 34 19.52 34.12 -2.65
N HIS A 35 18.37 33.78 -2.05
CA HIS A 35 17.92 34.14 -0.71
C HIS A 35 17.39 32.95 0.12
N CYS A 36 17.22 31.75 -0.46
CA CYS A 36 16.80 30.56 0.33
C CYS A 36 17.99 29.89 1.03
N ARG A 37 17.93 29.77 2.37
CA ARG A 37 18.88 28.93 3.11
C ARG A 37 18.57 27.46 2.86
N CYS A 38 19.55 26.68 2.41
CA CYS A 38 19.35 25.27 2.11
C CYS A 38 19.95 24.36 3.18
N VAL A 39 19.19 23.35 3.62
CA VAL A 39 19.62 22.27 4.50
C VAL A 39 19.46 20.97 3.72
N THR A 40 20.57 20.29 3.41
CA THR A 40 20.57 19.06 2.59
C THR A 40 20.90 17.84 3.44
N PHE A 41 20.13 16.78 3.23
CA PHE A 41 20.29 15.46 3.79
C PHE A 41 20.44 14.48 2.62
N ASP A 42 21.56 13.79 2.55
CA ASP A 42 21.83 12.79 1.53
C ASP A 42 22.17 11.44 2.15
N ASP A 43 22.14 10.40 1.32
CA ASP A 43 22.52 9.04 1.69
C ASP A 43 24.05 8.81 1.65
N MET A 44 24.85 9.87 1.47
CA MET A 44 26.30 9.75 1.41
C MET A 44 26.83 9.12 2.71
N TYR A 45 27.87 8.30 2.55
CA TYR A 45 28.47 7.52 3.65
C TYR A 45 27.50 6.51 4.29
N GLY A 46 26.44 6.09 3.60
CA GLY A 46 25.51 5.06 4.05
C GLY A 46 24.51 5.56 5.11
N LYS A 47 24.24 6.87 5.16
CA LYS A 47 23.25 7.44 6.09
C LYS A 47 21.83 7.22 5.57
N GLU A 48 21.26 6.06 5.87
CA GLU A 48 19.90 5.69 5.45
C GLU A 48 18.79 6.40 6.24
N TYR A 49 19.12 7.04 7.37
CA TYR A 49 18.16 7.74 8.22
C TYR A 49 18.79 8.92 8.97
N GLY A 50 17.95 9.84 9.44
CA GLY A 50 18.38 10.92 10.30
C GLY A 50 17.23 11.74 10.87
N VAL A 51 17.58 12.85 11.52
CA VAL A 51 16.65 13.79 12.16
C VAL A 51 16.79 15.14 11.47
N PHE A 52 15.67 15.83 11.29
CA PHE A 52 15.63 17.21 10.85
C PHE A 52 14.82 18.05 11.84
N THR A 53 15.18 19.32 11.98
CA THR A 53 14.50 20.26 12.86
C THR A 53 14.34 21.61 12.18
N SER A 54 13.31 22.35 12.55
CA SER A 54 13.20 23.77 12.23
C SER A 54 14.35 24.55 12.86
N PRO A 55 14.61 25.78 12.41
CA PRO A 55 15.59 26.67 13.04
C PRO A 55 15.26 26.86 14.53
N ASN A 56 16.29 26.88 15.37
CA ASN A 56 16.22 27.11 16.83
C ASN A 56 15.44 26.08 17.66
N TYR A 57 14.81 25.07 17.05
CA TYR A 57 14.10 24.02 17.78
C TYR A 57 14.96 23.41 18.90
N PRO A 58 14.44 23.24 20.13
CA PRO A 58 13.03 23.34 20.54
C PRO A 58 12.56 24.75 20.93
N VAL A 59 13.41 25.76 20.82
CA VAL A 59 13.05 27.18 21.03
C VAL A 59 12.21 27.66 19.83
N PRO A 60 11.26 28.60 20.02
CA PRO A 60 10.49 29.16 18.92
C PRO A 60 11.35 29.61 17.74
N TYR A 61 10.84 29.35 16.53
CA TYR A 61 11.51 29.77 15.30
C TYR A 61 11.48 31.29 15.13
N GLU A 62 12.38 31.80 14.30
CA GLU A 62 12.48 33.24 13.98
C GLU A 62 11.29 33.71 13.13
N GLU A 63 10.88 34.96 13.33
CA GLU A 63 9.96 35.65 12.43
C GLU A 63 10.65 36.07 11.12
N ASN A 64 9.87 36.34 10.08
CA ASN A 64 10.34 36.80 8.76
C ASN A 64 11.33 35.84 8.07
N ILE A 65 11.19 34.53 8.27
CA ILE A 65 11.93 33.55 7.50
C ILE A 65 11.37 33.55 6.09
N GLU A 66 12.07 34.24 5.18
CA GLU A 66 11.71 34.29 3.77
C GLU A 66 11.72 32.88 3.16
N CYS A 67 12.74 32.07 3.46
CA CYS A 67 12.84 30.72 2.92
C CYS A 67 13.92 29.86 3.59
N VAL A 68 13.54 28.69 4.09
CA VAL A 68 14.46 27.58 4.38
C VAL A 68 14.03 26.35 3.59
N LEU A 69 14.91 25.86 2.71
CA LEU A 69 14.70 24.65 1.91
C LEU A 69 15.35 23.44 2.55
N PHE A 70 14.53 22.46 2.92
CA PHE A 70 14.98 21.14 3.36
C PHE A 70 14.97 20.21 2.16
N ARG A 71 16.14 19.67 1.79
CA ARG A 71 16.33 18.79 0.63
C ARG A 71 16.79 17.43 1.10
N PHE A 72 16.04 16.39 0.78
CA PHE A 72 16.39 15.00 1.07
C PHE A 72 16.65 14.29 -0.25
N ILE A 73 17.87 13.79 -0.47
CA ILE A 73 18.31 13.24 -1.75
C ILE A 73 18.91 11.85 -1.51
N GLY A 74 18.19 10.81 -1.94
CA GLY A 74 18.67 9.43 -1.92
C GLY A 74 19.23 9.01 -3.27
N SER A 75 19.71 7.77 -3.32
CA SER A 75 20.13 7.11 -4.56
C SER A 75 18.95 6.92 -5.54
N PRO A 76 19.19 6.80 -6.86
CA PRO A 76 18.14 6.71 -7.88
C PRO A 76 17.13 5.54 -7.71
N ASP A 77 17.52 4.48 -7.01
CA ASP A 77 16.70 3.31 -6.70
C ASP A 77 15.99 3.42 -5.33
N GLN A 78 16.06 4.59 -4.69
CA GLN A 78 15.43 4.88 -3.42
C GLN A 78 14.25 5.84 -3.57
N ILE A 79 13.44 5.89 -2.53
CA ILE A 79 12.47 6.94 -2.25
C ILE A 79 12.73 7.50 -0.85
N VAL A 80 12.31 8.73 -0.61
CA VAL A 80 12.45 9.40 0.68
C VAL A 80 11.14 9.26 1.45
N ARG A 81 11.24 8.86 2.71
CA ARG A 81 10.17 8.99 3.70
C ARG A 81 10.56 10.01 4.74
N ILE A 82 9.72 11.01 4.98
CA ILE A 82 9.84 11.91 6.15
C ILE A 82 8.67 11.67 7.10
N SER A 83 8.90 11.90 8.39
CA SER A 83 7.86 11.89 9.41
C SER A 83 8.08 13.02 10.40
N PHE A 84 7.08 13.88 10.57
CA PHE A 84 7.05 14.84 11.67
C PHE A 84 6.73 14.09 12.97
N GLU A 85 7.58 14.24 13.98
CA GLU A 85 7.36 13.71 15.33
C GLU A 85 6.75 14.80 16.22
N GLU A 86 7.17 16.04 16.00
CA GLU A 86 6.62 17.25 16.60
C GLU A 86 6.39 18.29 15.52
N PHE A 87 5.25 18.97 15.61
CA PHE A 87 4.86 20.01 14.67
C PHE A 87 4.01 21.05 15.37
N ASP A 88 4.54 22.27 15.39
CA ASP A 88 3.93 23.46 15.95
C ASP A 88 4.33 24.66 15.09
N VAL A 89 3.52 24.93 14.07
CA VAL A 89 3.68 26.07 13.15
C VAL A 89 2.43 26.94 13.26
N GLN A 90 2.59 28.25 13.33
CA GLN A 90 1.46 29.16 13.55
C GLN A 90 0.38 29.00 12.48
N ARG A 91 -0.86 28.74 12.90
CA ARG A 91 -2.01 28.61 12.01
C ARG A 91 -2.80 29.91 11.98
N SER A 92 -2.57 30.73 10.95
CA SER A 92 -3.33 31.97 10.75
C SER A 92 -4.67 31.76 10.04
N ASN A 93 -4.80 30.72 9.21
CA ASN A 93 -6.04 30.35 8.53
C ASN A 93 -6.18 28.82 8.36
N LEU A 94 -7.36 28.35 7.98
CA LEU A 94 -7.63 26.92 7.82
C LEU A 94 -6.81 26.27 6.70
N GLU A 95 -6.50 27.00 5.64
CA GLU A 95 -5.81 26.51 4.44
C GLU A 95 -4.29 26.67 4.52
N CYS A 96 -3.75 27.29 5.58
CA CYS A 96 -2.31 27.53 5.77
C CYS A 96 -1.65 28.37 4.67
N VAL A 97 -2.45 29.11 3.89
CA VAL A 97 -1.98 29.96 2.79
C VAL A 97 -1.44 31.30 3.29
N TYR A 98 -1.92 31.77 4.45
CA TYR A 98 -1.47 33.02 5.07
C TYR A 98 -0.66 32.73 6.33
N GLY A 99 0.39 33.52 6.54
CA GLY A 99 1.28 33.41 7.70
C GLY A 99 2.33 32.32 7.52
N ASP A 100 2.54 31.55 8.58
CA ASP A 100 3.61 30.54 8.65
C ASP A 100 3.16 29.23 8.03
N TYR A 101 4.04 28.62 7.24
CA TYR A 101 3.70 27.38 6.57
C TYR A 101 4.92 26.53 6.23
N VAL A 102 4.67 25.23 6.08
CA VAL A 102 5.57 24.28 5.43
C VAL A 102 4.94 23.84 4.11
N LYS A 103 5.61 24.10 3.00
CA LYS A 103 5.18 23.75 1.64
C LYS A 103 5.95 22.52 1.15
N LEU A 104 5.24 21.45 0.83
CA LEU A 104 5.81 20.14 0.48
C LEU A 104 5.84 19.92 -1.04
N PHE A 105 7.00 19.52 -1.54
CA PHE A 105 7.25 19.10 -2.91
C PHE A 105 7.68 17.62 -2.91
N LEU A 106 6.69 16.73 -2.97
CA LEU A 106 6.86 15.28 -2.95
C LEU A 106 7.13 14.71 -4.35
N HIS A 107 6.64 15.40 -5.38
CA HIS A 107 6.74 15.00 -6.78
C HIS A 107 7.62 15.99 -7.53
N LEU A 108 8.92 15.72 -7.53
CA LEU A 108 9.91 16.57 -8.19
C LEU A 108 10.13 16.13 -9.64
N ASP A 109 10.32 17.12 -10.51
CA ASP A 109 10.79 16.89 -11.87
C ASP A 109 12.27 16.50 -11.88
N LYS A 110 12.79 16.14 -13.06
CA LYS A 110 14.15 15.59 -13.26
C LYS A 110 15.30 16.45 -12.71
N GLU A 111 15.06 17.74 -12.44
CA GLU A 111 16.09 18.68 -12.00
C GLU A 111 16.29 18.73 -10.48
N GLU A 112 15.50 18.00 -9.68
CA GLU A 112 15.63 17.91 -8.21
C GLU A 112 15.73 19.30 -7.53
N ALA A 113 15.05 20.26 -8.15
CA ALA A 113 15.08 21.67 -7.82
C ALA A 113 13.66 22.21 -7.83
N VAL A 114 13.42 23.18 -6.95
CA VAL A 114 12.14 23.87 -6.86
C VAL A 114 12.36 25.35 -7.08
N ASN A 115 11.39 25.98 -7.71
CA ASN A 115 11.32 27.42 -7.89
C ASN A 115 9.91 27.93 -7.51
N ASN A 116 9.68 29.23 -7.65
CA ASN A 116 8.40 29.87 -7.31
C ASN A 116 7.19 29.39 -8.12
N ARG A 117 7.39 28.66 -9.23
CA ARG A 117 6.35 28.09 -10.09
C ARG A 117 6.24 26.57 -9.96
N SER A 118 7.11 25.94 -9.18
CA SER A 118 7.07 24.49 -8.99
C SER A 118 5.75 24.08 -8.33
N PRO A 119 5.05 23.07 -8.87
CA PRO A 119 3.83 22.57 -8.24
C PRO A 119 4.16 21.92 -6.90
N TYR A 120 3.40 22.27 -5.87
CA TYR A 120 3.52 21.66 -4.54
C TYR A 120 2.36 20.69 -4.29
N ASN A 121 2.57 19.72 -3.40
CA ASN A 121 1.59 18.68 -3.07
C ASN A 121 0.67 19.08 -1.90
N SER A 122 1.21 19.75 -0.89
CA SER A 122 0.46 20.17 0.29
C SER A 122 1.13 21.33 1.02
N ILE A 123 0.32 22.12 1.73
CA ILE A 123 0.77 23.17 2.64
C ILE A 123 0.33 22.78 4.04
N LEU A 124 1.24 22.88 5.01
CA LEU A 124 1.04 22.45 6.39
C LEU A 124 1.24 23.63 7.35
N CYS A 125 0.38 23.75 8.35
CA CYS A 125 0.49 24.65 9.50
C CYS A 125 -0.39 24.12 10.64
N GLY A 126 -0.27 24.68 11.84
CA GLY A 126 -0.99 24.22 13.04
C GLY A 126 -0.18 23.24 13.88
N LYS A 127 -0.88 22.31 14.52
CA LYS A 127 -0.28 21.32 15.42
C LYS A 127 -0.15 19.96 14.74
N ILE A 128 0.57 19.04 15.37
CA ILE A 128 0.80 17.67 14.85
C ILE A 128 -0.48 16.89 14.48
N ASN A 129 -1.60 17.16 15.15
CA ASN A 129 -2.88 16.50 14.88
C ASN A 129 -3.65 17.10 13.69
N ASP A 130 -3.24 18.28 13.21
CA ASP A 130 -3.85 18.96 12.07
C ASP A 130 -3.29 18.46 10.74
N ILE A 131 -2.16 17.74 10.76
CA ILE A 131 -1.39 17.36 9.57
C ILE A 131 -1.31 15.84 9.42
N GLU A 132 -1.10 15.39 8.17
CA GLU A 132 -0.58 14.05 7.95
C GLU A 132 0.89 14.03 8.37
N GLN A 133 1.28 13.13 9.27
CA GLN A 133 2.63 13.18 9.87
C GLN A 133 3.70 12.64 8.93
N THR A 134 3.36 11.63 8.11
CA THR A 134 4.30 10.95 7.23
C THR A 134 4.12 11.37 5.77
N HIS A 135 5.22 11.55 5.06
CA HIS A 135 5.19 11.83 3.63
C HIS A 135 6.25 11.00 2.92
N TYR A 136 5.97 10.70 1.66
CA TYR A 136 6.84 9.92 0.79
C TYR A 136 7.02 10.66 -0.52
N SER A 137 8.23 10.67 -1.05
CA SER A 137 8.47 11.14 -2.42
C SER A 137 8.02 10.11 -3.45
N SER A 138 7.71 10.59 -4.66
CA SER A 138 7.47 9.70 -5.82
C SER A 138 8.76 9.21 -6.49
N GLY A 139 9.89 9.87 -6.20
CA GLY A 139 11.22 9.53 -6.69
C GLY A 139 12.28 9.57 -5.59
N HIS A 140 13.54 9.70 -5.96
CA HIS A 140 14.67 9.67 -5.02
C HIS A 140 14.89 10.95 -4.22
N ALA A 141 14.14 12.02 -4.52
CA ALA A 141 14.26 13.29 -3.82
C ALA A 141 12.92 13.77 -3.25
N LEU A 142 12.99 14.45 -2.10
CA LEU A 142 11.89 15.16 -1.45
C LEU A 142 12.38 16.54 -1.01
N ILE A 143 11.60 17.59 -1.30
CA ILE A 143 11.93 18.95 -0.86
C ILE A 143 10.74 19.52 -0.09
N PHE A 144 11.02 20.27 0.98
CA PHE A 144 10.01 21.16 1.55
C PHE A 144 10.61 22.52 1.92
N GLU A 145 9.76 23.54 1.87
CA GLU A 145 10.08 24.94 2.13
C GLU A 145 9.38 25.37 3.42
N PHE A 146 10.12 25.99 4.34
CA PHE A 146 9.56 26.63 5.53
C PHE A 146 9.63 28.15 5.40
N HIS A 147 8.50 28.80 5.72
CA HIS A 147 8.32 30.25 5.71
C HIS A 147 7.66 30.69 7.03
N SER A 148 8.10 31.83 7.57
CA SER A 148 7.41 32.52 8.67
C SER A 148 7.15 33.99 8.32
N ASP A 149 6.03 34.51 8.79
CA ASP A 149 5.67 35.92 8.65
C ASP A 149 6.27 36.79 9.75
N TRP A 150 5.92 38.08 9.74
CA TRP A 150 6.42 39.08 10.69
C TRP A 150 5.79 38.98 12.09
N ARG A 151 4.81 38.11 12.30
CA ARG A 151 4.09 38.03 13.56
C ARG A 151 4.89 37.15 14.51
N GLN A 152 5.23 37.70 15.65
CA GLN A 152 5.94 36.94 16.67
C GLN A 152 5.01 35.88 17.31
N GLY A 153 5.31 34.62 17.04
CA GLY A 153 4.68 33.45 17.64
C GLY A 153 5.52 32.84 18.77
N ASN A 154 4.90 32.01 19.61
CA ASN A 154 5.60 31.17 20.61
C ASN A 154 5.62 29.70 20.17
N ASN A 155 5.58 29.47 18.87
CA ASN A 155 5.48 28.16 18.24
C ASN A 155 6.88 27.55 18.11
N SER A 156 7.09 26.35 18.64
CA SER A 156 8.41 25.70 18.71
C SER A 156 8.95 25.24 17.35
N GLY A 157 8.11 25.20 16.32
CA GLY A 157 8.47 24.72 14.99
C GLY A 157 8.28 23.22 14.86
N PHE A 158 9.23 22.51 14.26
CA PHE A 158 9.08 21.10 13.98
C PHE A 158 10.36 20.29 14.20
N ARG A 159 10.16 19.02 14.53
CA ARG A 159 11.20 18.00 14.60
C ARG A 159 10.66 16.73 13.96
N GLY A 160 11.48 16.08 13.15
CA GLY A 160 11.08 14.87 12.44
C GLY A 160 12.25 13.98 12.07
N THR A 161 11.92 12.83 11.51
CA THR A 161 12.89 11.86 11.01
C THR A 161 12.72 11.62 9.52
N TYR A 162 13.82 11.31 8.84
CA TYR A 162 13.79 10.88 7.45
C TYR A 162 14.42 9.50 7.30
N ARG A 163 14.03 8.78 6.25
CA ARG A 163 14.65 7.53 5.79
C ARG A 163 14.69 7.46 4.27
N PHE A 164 15.75 6.88 3.74
CA PHE A 164 15.82 6.44 2.36
C PHE A 164 15.40 4.98 2.28
N LEU A 165 14.41 4.68 1.44
CA LEU A 165 13.79 3.36 1.32
C LEU A 165 14.00 2.84 -0.10
N SER A 166 14.32 1.55 -0.25
CA SER A 166 14.43 0.97 -1.59
C SER A 166 13.07 1.00 -2.32
N LYS A 167 13.06 1.54 -3.54
CA LYS A 167 11.89 1.64 -4.41
C LYS A 167 11.27 0.27 -4.72
N ARG A 168 12.10 -0.78 -4.79
CA ARG A 168 11.69 -2.18 -5.01
C ARG A 168 10.68 -2.69 -3.98
N GLN A 169 10.64 -2.10 -2.78
CA GLN A 169 9.66 -2.48 -1.76
C GLN A 169 8.21 -2.17 -2.18
N PHE A 170 8.03 -1.25 -3.13
CA PHE A 170 6.75 -0.71 -3.60
C PHE A 170 6.52 -0.91 -5.11
N GLU A 171 7.28 -1.80 -5.74
CA GLU A 171 7.09 -2.17 -7.14
C GLU A 171 6.00 -3.24 -7.26
N THR A 172 5.15 -3.10 -8.28
CA THR A 172 4.11 -4.08 -8.59
C THR A 172 4.75 -5.32 -9.22
N ASP A 173 4.42 -6.51 -8.72
CA ASP A 173 5.05 -7.78 -9.11
C ASP A 173 4.64 -8.29 -10.53
N GLY A 174 3.66 -7.64 -11.17
CA GLY A 174 3.14 -8.01 -12.49
C GLY A 174 3.97 -7.45 -13.67
N GLN A 175 3.72 -7.97 -14.87
CA GLN A 175 4.33 -7.45 -16.10
C GLN A 175 3.67 -6.14 -16.52
N PRO A 176 4.40 -5.05 -16.74
CA PRO A 176 3.83 -3.79 -17.20
C PRO A 176 3.32 -3.91 -18.64
N LEU A 177 2.18 -3.31 -18.93
CA LEU A 177 1.61 -3.27 -20.27
C LEU A 177 2.26 -2.13 -21.07
N ALA A 178 2.77 -2.42 -22.28
CA ALA A 178 3.55 -1.45 -23.08
C ALA A 178 2.81 -0.14 -23.39
N ASP A 179 1.50 -0.20 -23.63
CA ASP A 179 0.68 0.96 -23.99
C ASP A 179 0.10 1.72 -22.79
N SER A 180 0.50 1.36 -21.56
CA SER A 180 0.01 1.99 -20.34
C SER A 180 1.13 2.41 -19.40
N ARG A 181 0.91 3.53 -18.70
CA ARG A 181 1.84 4.05 -17.69
C ARG A 181 1.75 3.31 -16.34
N CYS A 182 0.67 2.56 -16.11
CA CYS A 182 0.39 1.96 -14.81
C CYS A 182 -0.46 0.69 -14.86
N SER A 183 -0.66 0.09 -16.03
CA SER A 183 -1.39 -1.17 -16.14
C SER A 183 -0.44 -2.36 -16.12
N PHE A 184 -0.86 -3.43 -15.45
CA PHE A 184 -0.06 -4.63 -15.24
C PHE A 184 -0.86 -5.90 -15.48
N VAL A 185 -0.17 -6.95 -15.91
CA VAL A 185 -0.70 -8.30 -16.04
C VAL A 185 -0.02 -9.20 -15.01
N MET A 186 -0.82 -9.88 -14.21
CA MET A 186 -0.41 -10.90 -13.26
C MET A 186 -0.85 -12.25 -13.80
N ASP A 187 0.10 -13.10 -14.14
CA ASP A 187 -0.14 -14.43 -14.70
C ASP A 187 0.21 -15.49 -13.66
N SER A 188 -0.72 -16.40 -13.37
CA SER A 188 -0.52 -17.47 -12.39
C SER A 188 0.61 -18.44 -12.78
N GLY A 189 0.89 -18.58 -14.09
CA GLY A 189 2.00 -19.37 -14.61
C GLY A 189 3.37 -18.78 -14.30
N ASN A 190 3.47 -17.47 -14.06
CA ASN A 190 4.70 -16.82 -13.62
C ASN A 190 4.80 -16.75 -12.10
N ARG A 191 3.71 -16.34 -11.44
CA ARG A 191 3.71 -16.12 -9.98
C ARG A 191 2.31 -16.29 -9.38
N SER A 192 2.16 -17.25 -8.48
CA SER A 192 0.89 -17.56 -7.80
C SER A 192 0.49 -16.53 -6.74
N THR A 193 1.39 -15.71 -6.24
CA THR A 193 1.08 -14.64 -5.28
C THR A 193 2.04 -13.47 -5.38
N GLY A 194 1.55 -12.26 -5.21
CA GLY A 194 2.36 -11.06 -5.24
C GLY A 194 1.64 -9.85 -4.69
N ARG A 195 2.27 -8.69 -4.86
CA ARG A 195 1.78 -7.38 -4.45
C ARG A 195 1.60 -6.48 -5.65
N PHE A 196 0.63 -5.60 -5.54
CA PHE A 196 0.41 -4.53 -6.50
C PHE A 196 -0.01 -3.26 -5.76
N PHE A 197 0.31 -2.14 -6.38
CA PHE A 197 0.20 -0.83 -5.76
C PHE A 197 -0.39 0.18 -6.74
N SER A 198 -1.04 1.21 -6.21
CA SER A 198 -1.33 2.40 -7.01
C SER A 198 -0.04 3.05 -7.53
N PRO A 199 -0.07 3.80 -8.63
CA PRO A 199 1.11 4.51 -9.12
C PRO A 199 1.71 5.42 -8.04
N GLN A 200 3.03 5.46 -7.97
CA GLN A 200 3.81 6.27 -7.02
C GLN A 200 3.59 5.94 -5.53
N TYR A 201 2.88 4.86 -5.19
CA TYR A 201 2.75 4.41 -3.81
C TYR A 201 4.14 4.23 -3.17
N PRO A 202 4.36 4.63 -1.90
CA PRO A 202 3.40 5.15 -0.92
C PRO A 202 3.18 6.69 -0.94
N SER A 203 3.71 7.38 -1.96
CA SER A 203 3.39 8.78 -2.23
C SER A 203 1.96 8.93 -2.76
N SER A 204 1.51 10.17 -2.94
CA SER A 204 0.21 10.41 -3.56
C SER A 204 0.20 9.98 -5.03
N TYR A 205 -0.92 9.45 -5.49
CA TYR A 205 -1.06 9.04 -6.90
C TYR A 205 -1.21 10.26 -7.83
N PRO A 206 -0.81 10.14 -9.12
CA PRO A 206 -1.07 11.17 -10.12
C PRO A 206 -2.57 11.39 -10.35
N ARG A 207 -2.94 12.58 -10.82
CA ARG A 207 -4.29 12.87 -11.31
C ARG A 207 -4.47 12.40 -12.74
N ASP A 208 -5.73 12.27 -13.15
CA ASP A 208 -6.15 11.97 -14.53
C ASP A 208 -5.53 10.67 -15.06
N ILE A 209 -5.56 9.63 -14.24
CA ILE A 209 -5.04 8.31 -14.58
C ILE A 209 -6.13 7.25 -14.54
N LYS A 210 -5.96 6.25 -15.39
CA LYS A 210 -6.72 5.00 -15.38
C LYS A 210 -5.76 3.83 -15.49
N CYS A 211 -5.64 3.07 -14.41
CA CYS A 211 -4.78 1.91 -14.31
C CYS A 211 -5.61 0.63 -14.31
N ALA A 212 -5.04 -0.44 -14.86
CA ALA A 212 -5.69 -1.74 -14.92
C ALA A 212 -4.74 -2.84 -14.44
N TYR A 213 -5.24 -3.72 -13.60
CA TYR A 213 -4.49 -4.89 -13.10
C TYR A 213 -5.28 -6.13 -13.50
N SER A 214 -4.74 -6.89 -14.45
CA SER A 214 -5.37 -8.10 -14.99
C SER A 214 -4.77 -9.32 -14.33
N PHE A 215 -5.56 -10.09 -13.62
CA PHE A 215 -5.15 -11.34 -12.98
C PHE A 215 -5.66 -12.50 -13.84
N LEU A 216 -4.73 -13.23 -14.45
CA LEU A 216 -5.01 -14.31 -15.37
C LEU A 216 -4.64 -15.64 -14.71
N GLY A 217 -5.67 -16.42 -14.38
CA GLY A 217 -5.55 -17.73 -13.75
C GLY A 217 -5.71 -18.89 -14.73
N ARG A 218 -5.43 -20.11 -14.27
CA ARG A 218 -5.70 -21.36 -15.00
C ARG A 218 -7.13 -21.84 -14.74
N GLU A 219 -7.65 -22.74 -15.59
CA GLU A 219 -9.06 -23.19 -15.60
C GLU A 219 -9.63 -23.73 -14.27
N ASN A 220 -8.79 -24.04 -13.28
CA ASN A 220 -9.20 -24.50 -11.93
C ASN A 220 -8.69 -23.60 -10.81
N GLU A 221 -8.32 -22.36 -11.11
CA GLU A 221 -7.89 -21.39 -10.11
C GLU A 221 -8.99 -20.35 -9.85
N ARG A 222 -8.88 -19.68 -8.71
CA ARG A 222 -9.59 -18.45 -8.38
C ARG A 222 -8.57 -17.42 -7.91
N VAL A 223 -8.89 -16.16 -8.15
CA VAL A 223 -8.08 -15.02 -7.73
C VAL A 223 -8.67 -14.45 -6.46
N LYS A 224 -7.84 -14.37 -5.42
CA LYS A 224 -8.12 -13.61 -4.21
C LYS A 224 -7.26 -12.36 -4.21
N VAL A 225 -7.90 -11.19 -4.05
CA VAL A 225 -7.24 -9.91 -3.85
C VAL A 225 -7.54 -9.40 -2.45
N LEU A 226 -6.49 -9.02 -1.72
CA LEU A 226 -6.55 -8.43 -0.39
C LEU A 226 -5.99 -7.01 -0.44
N PHE A 227 -6.86 -6.01 -0.36
CA PHE A 227 -6.48 -4.62 -0.17
C PHE A 227 -6.15 -4.38 1.31
N GLU A 228 -4.86 -4.32 1.62
CA GLU A 228 -4.39 -4.11 3.00
C GLU A 228 -4.65 -2.67 3.44
N GLN A 229 -4.41 -1.70 2.54
CA GLN A 229 -4.64 -0.29 2.79
C GLN A 229 -5.09 0.42 1.52
N VAL A 230 -6.18 1.19 1.63
CA VAL A 230 -6.69 2.10 0.60
C VAL A 230 -6.85 3.49 1.22
N ARG A 231 -6.30 4.51 0.58
CA ARG A 231 -6.38 5.92 0.94
C ARG A 231 -6.53 6.77 -0.33
N LEU A 232 -7.74 6.81 -0.87
CA LEU A 232 -8.14 7.69 -1.97
C LEU A 232 -8.63 9.03 -1.45
N GLN A 233 -8.99 9.96 -2.34
CA GLN A 233 -9.62 11.22 -1.97
C GLN A 233 -10.87 10.92 -1.13
N ARG A 234 -11.00 11.64 -0.01
CA ARG A 234 -12.23 11.61 0.78
C ARG A 234 -13.31 12.40 0.07
N GLY A 235 -14.46 11.77 -0.12
CA GLY A 235 -15.66 12.37 -0.68
C GLY A 235 -16.88 11.70 -0.10
N ASP A 236 -17.82 11.36 -0.98
CA ASP A 236 -19.04 10.67 -0.60
C ASP A 236 -18.74 9.28 -0.01
N PHE A 237 -19.25 9.02 1.20
CA PHE A 237 -19.12 7.73 1.89
C PHE A 237 -19.73 6.57 1.10
N SER A 238 -20.73 6.83 0.25
CA SER A 238 -21.40 5.80 -0.55
C SER A 238 -20.59 5.34 -1.77
N CYS A 239 -19.51 6.04 -2.11
CA CYS A 239 -18.74 5.88 -3.36
C CYS A 239 -19.50 6.20 -4.66
N PHE A 240 -20.81 6.52 -4.63
CA PHE A 240 -21.63 6.68 -5.84
C PHE A 240 -21.10 7.77 -6.79
N ASN A 241 -20.68 8.91 -6.24
CA ASN A 241 -20.10 10.03 -7.00
C ASN A 241 -18.62 10.27 -6.66
N SER A 242 -17.88 9.23 -6.27
CA SER A 242 -16.45 9.40 -5.97
C SER A 242 -15.64 9.56 -7.27
N PRO A 243 -14.84 10.63 -7.41
CA PRO A 243 -13.99 10.84 -8.59
C PRO A 243 -12.82 9.86 -8.64
N ASP A 244 -12.41 9.36 -7.48
CA ASP A 244 -11.37 8.35 -7.34
C ASP A 244 -11.99 7.04 -6.88
N VAL A 245 -11.86 5.99 -7.68
CA VAL A 245 -12.54 4.72 -7.44
C VAL A 245 -11.70 3.54 -7.90
N ILE A 246 -11.77 2.46 -7.12
CA ILE A 246 -11.28 1.13 -7.49
C ILE A 246 -12.50 0.25 -7.77
N LEU A 247 -12.57 -0.32 -8.97
CA LEU A 247 -13.58 -1.32 -9.32
C LEU A 247 -12.94 -2.67 -9.50
N VAL A 248 -13.55 -3.68 -8.91
CA VAL A 248 -13.12 -5.09 -8.99
C VAL A 248 -14.14 -5.84 -9.81
N HIS A 249 -13.72 -6.32 -10.97
CA HIS A 249 -14.53 -7.05 -11.93
C HIS A 249 -14.23 -8.54 -11.86
N ASP A 250 -15.28 -9.35 -11.86
CA ASP A 250 -15.22 -10.81 -11.81
C ASP A 250 -15.13 -11.40 -13.22
N GLY A 251 -13.94 -11.30 -13.80
CA GLY A 251 -13.64 -11.79 -15.14
C GLY A 251 -12.38 -11.16 -15.72
N ARG A 252 -12.17 -11.38 -17.02
CA ARG A 252 -10.90 -11.06 -17.70
C ARG A 252 -10.69 -9.56 -17.98
N ASP A 253 -11.76 -8.79 -18.08
CA ASP A 253 -11.68 -7.38 -18.47
C ASP A 253 -12.80 -6.53 -17.81
N GLY A 254 -12.80 -5.23 -18.13
CA GLY A 254 -13.72 -4.25 -17.55
C GLY A 254 -15.19 -4.38 -18.00
N SER A 255 -15.51 -5.28 -18.94
CA SER A 255 -16.89 -5.60 -19.30
C SER A 255 -17.54 -6.61 -18.34
N ALA A 256 -16.73 -7.32 -17.55
CA ALA A 256 -17.20 -8.29 -16.59
C ALA A 256 -17.93 -7.64 -15.39
N PRO A 257 -18.82 -8.38 -14.69
CA PRO A 257 -19.59 -7.86 -13.56
C PRO A 257 -18.71 -7.30 -12.45
N VAL A 258 -19.07 -6.14 -11.92
CA VAL A 258 -18.37 -5.54 -10.76
C VAL A 258 -18.83 -6.26 -9.48
N ILE A 259 -17.87 -6.84 -8.76
CA ILE A 259 -18.10 -7.51 -7.47
C ILE A 259 -17.64 -6.67 -6.27
N GLY A 260 -16.92 -5.56 -6.52
CA GLY A 260 -16.45 -4.67 -5.47
C GLY A 260 -16.18 -3.26 -5.97
N GLN A 261 -16.49 -2.27 -5.14
CA GLN A 261 -16.20 -0.87 -5.37
C GLN A 261 -15.58 -0.27 -4.10
N LEU A 262 -14.40 0.33 -4.22
CA LEU A 262 -13.69 0.96 -3.09
C LEU A 262 -13.39 2.44 -3.40
N CYS A 263 -13.60 3.29 -2.41
CA CYS A 263 -13.28 4.71 -2.43
C CYS A 263 -12.93 5.18 -1.01
N ASN A 264 -12.55 6.44 -0.81
CA ASN A 264 -12.20 6.98 0.51
C ASN A 264 -11.06 6.19 1.18
N ARG A 265 -11.33 5.58 2.35
CA ARG A 265 -10.37 4.82 3.13
C ARG A 265 -10.94 3.45 3.47
N ASN A 266 -10.18 2.41 3.14
CA ASN A 266 -10.49 1.03 3.49
C ASN A 266 -9.23 0.32 4.00
N VAL A 267 -9.41 -0.69 4.84
CA VAL A 267 -8.32 -1.47 5.44
C VAL A 267 -8.78 -2.92 5.51
N TRP A 268 -7.92 -3.85 5.10
CA TRP A 268 -8.19 -5.31 5.10
C TRP A 268 -9.46 -5.72 4.35
N VAL A 269 -9.62 -5.26 3.10
CA VAL A 269 -10.76 -5.66 2.25
C VAL A 269 -10.36 -6.80 1.33
N GLU A 270 -11.10 -7.91 1.42
CA GLU A 270 -10.89 -9.10 0.61
C GLU A 270 -11.95 -9.22 -0.49
N MET A 271 -11.50 -9.60 -1.68
CA MET A 271 -12.33 -9.85 -2.86
C MET A 271 -11.87 -11.15 -3.52
N MET A 272 -12.83 -11.97 -3.97
CA MET A 272 -12.54 -13.27 -4.58
C MET A 272 -13.33 -13.41 -5.88
N SER A 273 -12.65 -13.67 -7.00
CA SER A 273 -13.30 -13.97 -8.29
C SER A 273 -14.13 -15.24 -8.19
N THR A 274 -15.17 -15.45 -8.99
CA THR A 274 -15.87 -16.74 -9.11
C THR A 274 -15.16 -17.68 -10.09
N GLY A 275 -14.45 -17.12 -11.08
CA GLY A 275 -13.68 -17.85 -12.08
C GLY A 275 -12.16 -17.67 -11.97
N PRO A 276 -11.41 -18.06 -13.01
CA PRO A 276 -9.95 -18.01 -13.03
C PRO A 276 -9.38 -16.60 -13.15
N ASP A 277 -10.16 -15.67 -13.70
CA ASP A 277 -9.70 -14.31 -13.97
C ASP A 277 -10.35 -13.30 -13.05
N LEU A 278 -9.62 -12.22 -12.76
CA LEU A 278 -10.11 -11.05 -12.06
C LEU A 278 -9.51 -9.80 -12.71
N TYR A 279 -10.27 -8.72 -12.77
CA TYR A 279 -9.80 -7.48 -13.36
C TYR A 279 -10.07 -6.30 -12.44
N VAL A 280 -9.02 -5.57 -12.07
CA VAL A 280 -9.13 -4.41 -11.18
C VAL A 280 -8.84 -3.14 -11.97
N THR A 281 -9.71 -2.16 -11.90
CA THR A 281 -9.47 -0.82 -12.44
C THR A 281 -9.33 0.20 -11.33
N PHE A 282 -8.38 1.12 -11.48
CA PHE A 282 -8.24 2.29 -10.62
C PHE A 282 -8.33 3.53 -11.49
N SER A 283 -9.32 4.39 -11.20
CA SER A 283 -9.49 5.69 -11.84
C SER A 283 -9.26 6.78 -10.80
N ALA A 284 -8.45 7.78 -11.14
CA ALA A 284 -8.24 8.97 -10.32
C ALA A 284 -8.48 10.23 -11.13
N GLN A 285 -9.52 10.97 -10.78
CA GLN A 285 -9.94 12.22 -11.44
C GLN A 285 -10.04 13.39 -10.44
N SER A 286 -9.71 13.15 -9.18
CA SER A 286 -9.74 14.18 -8.15
C SER A 286 -8.67 15.24 -8.30
N HIS A 287 -8.95 16.44 -7.79
CA HIS A 287 -7.94 17.48 -7.61
C HIS A 287 -6.96 17.18 -6.46
N PHE A 288 -7.40 16.43 -5.44
CA PHE A 288 -6.63 16.17 -4.21
C PHE A 288 -6.36 14.68 -4.04
N PRO A 289 -5.26 14.16 -4.63
CA PRO A 289 -4.96 12.74 -4.56
C PRO A 289 -4.59 12.31 -3.13
N GLY A 290 -5.10 11.15 -2.72
CA GLY A 290 -4.66 10.45 -1.51
C GLY A 290 -3.36 9.66 -1.73
N ARG A 291 -2.97 8.83 -0.75
CA ARG A 291 -1.77 7.97 -0.83
C ARG A 291 -1.93 6.73 -1.71
N GLY A 292 -3.15 6.47 -2.18
CA GLY A 292 -3.45 5.33 -3.04
C GLY A 292 -3.61 4.03 -2.24
N PHE A 293 -3.14 2.91 -2.79
CA PHE A 293 -3.37 1.61 -2.19
C PHE A 293 -2.20 0.65 -2.33
N MET A 294 -2.14 -0.32 -1.40
CA MET A 294 -1.33 -1.51 -1.46
C MET A 294 -2.24 -2.72 -1.30
N ALA A 295 -2.05 -3.70 -2.16
CA ALA A 295 -2.81 -4.94 -2.14
C ALA A 295 -1.93 -6.15 -2.46
N LYS A 296 -2.40 -7.32 -2.02
CA LYS A 296 -1.84 -8.64 -2.31
C LYS A 296 -2.81 -9.41 -3.17
N TYR A 297 -2.29 -10.28 -4.02
CA TYR A 297 -3.09 -11.23 -4.77
C TYR A 297 -2.60 -12.67 -4.55
N PHE A 298 -3.52 -13.62 -4.73
CA PHE A 298 -3.27 -15.04 -4.63
C PHE A 298 -4.09 -15.75 -5.71
N PHE A 299 -3.43 -16.58 -6.50
CA PHE A 299 -4.07 -17.61 -7.31
C PHE A 299 -4.14 -18.87 -6.46
N SER A 300 -5.36 -19.33 -6.21
CA SER A 300 -5.62 -20.54 -5.44
C SER A 300 -6.42 -21.51 -6.26
N GLU A 301 -6.02 -22.77 -6.28
CA GLU A 301 -6.83 -23.82 -6.88
C GLU A 301 -8.19 -23.85 -6.18
N THR A 302 -9.26 -23.87 -6.97
CA THR A 302 -10.55 -24.30 -6.47
C THR A 302 -10.38 -25.74 -6.03
N PRO A 303 -10.82 -26.13 -4.82
CA PRO A 303 -11.02 -27.53 -4.52
C PRO A 303 -11.83 -28.10 -5.68
N TYR A 304 -11.27 -29.06 -6.40
CA TYR A 304 -11.97 -29.73 -7.48
C TYR A 304 -13.23 -30.31 -6.85
N ASN A 305 -14.38 -29.68 -7.09
CA ASN A 305 -15.68 -30.28 -6.86
C ASN A 305 -15.91 -31.33 -7.96
N GLY A 306 -15.01 -32.32 -8.01
CA GLY A 306 -15.39 -33.64 -8.44
C GLY A 306 -16.53 -34.04 -7.51
N THR A 307 -17.74 -33.98 -8.05
CA THR A 307 -19.01 -34.41 -7.44
C THR A 307 -19.45 -33.63 -6.19
N LEU A 308 -19.88 -32.37 -6.36
CA LEU A 308 -20.81 -31.73 -5.40
C LEU A 308 -22.26 -31.65 -5.91
N ASP A 309 -22.58 -32.35 -7.01
CA ASP A 309 -23.96 -32.63 -7.44
C ASP A 309 -24.54 -33.92 -6.81
N GLN A 310 -23.83 -34.54 -5.86
CA GLN A 310 -24.23 -35.82 -5.25
C GLN A 310 -24.35 -35.80 -3.72
N LEU A 311 -24.19 -34.64 -3.05
CA LEU A 311 -24.49 -34.54 -1.63
C LEU A 311 -25.98 -34.30 -1.41
N VAL A 312 -26.76 -35.38 -1.48
CA VAL A 312 -28.11 -35.43 -0.94
C VAL A 312 -28.01 -35.58 0.57
N SER A 313 -28.54 -34.59 1.30
CA SER A 313 -28.98 -34.62 2.71
C SER A 313 -28.27 -35.60 3.66
N ILE A 314 -27.46 -35.08 4.58
CA ILE A 314 -26.95 -35.85 5.72
C ILE A 314 -28.06 -35.92 6.79
N GLU A 315 -28.95 -36.90 6.67
CA GLU A 315 -29.90 -37.22 7.74
C GLU A 315 -29.35 -38.29 8.69
N PRO A 316 -29.50 -38.13 10.02
CA PRO A 316 -29.05 -39.11 10.99
C PRO A 316 -29.96 -40.36 10.96
N GLN A 317 -29.43 -41.50 10.54
CA GLN A 317 -30.11 -42.79 10.67
C GLN A 317 -29.69 -43.51 11.95
N LYS A 318 -30.68 -44.08 12.64
CA LYS A 318 -30.50 -44.87 13.87
C LYS A 318 -29.87 -46.23 13.53
N SER A 319 -28.91 -46.68 14.33
CA SER A 319 -28.29 -48.02 14.20
C SER A 319 -29.35 -49.12 14.12
N PRO A 320 -29.25 -50.12 13.22
CA PRO A 320 -30.20 -51.22 13.15
C PRO A 320 -30.05 -52.24 14.29
N ASP A 321 -29.01 -52.11 15.12
CA ASP A 321 -28.74 -53.10 16.15
C ASP A 321 -29.24 -52.64 17.52
N GLY A 322 -30.21 -53.38 18.05
CA GLY A 322 -30.99 -53.10 19.26
C GLY A 322 -30.19 -53.21 20.56
N SER A 323 -29.03 -52.55 20.64
CA SER A 323 -28.21 -52.45 21.84
C SER A 323 -28.58 -51.22 22.70
N PRO A 324 -28.45 -51.27 24.03
CA PRO A 324 -28.97 -50.21 24.92
C PRO A 324 -28.05 -48.98 25.02
N PHE A 325 -26.92 -48.96 24.30
CA PHE A 325 -25.98 -47.85 24.31
C PHE A 325 -25.94 -47.19 22.92
N ASN A 326 -26.63 -46.06 22.82
CA ASN A 326 -26.82 -45.27 21.62
C ASN A 326 -25.49 -44.61 21.18
N LYS A 327 -24.61 -45.36 20.51
CA LYS A 327 -23.46 -44.80 19.79
C LYS A 327 -23.95 -44.29 18.43
N GLN A 328 -24.18 -42.98 18.32
CA GLN A 328 -24.34 -42.35 17.01
C GLN A 328 -22.95 -42.16 16.39
N GLY A 329 -22.60 -43.02 15.45
CA GLY A 329 -21.45 -42.84 14.56
C GLY A 329 -21.92 -42.20 13.26
N TRP A 330 -21.22 -41.16 12.81
CA TRP A 330 -21.42 -40.57 11.50
C TRP A 330 -20.57 -41.32 10.49
N TYR A 331 -21.17 -41.84 9.42
CA TYR A 331 -20.45 -42.49 8.34
C TYR A 331 -20.85 -41.82 7.03
N ALA A 332 -19.89 -41.20 6.34
CA ALA A 332 -20.08 -40.78 4.97
C ALA A 332 -19.87 -42.00 4.06
N ARG A 333 -20.85 -42.28 3.19
CA ARG A 333 -20.76 -43.32 2.16
C ARG A 333 -20.94 -42.65 0.80
N ASP A 334 -20.17 -43.11 -0.18
CA ASP A 334 -20.41 -42.81 -1.59
C ASP A 334 -21.55 -43.70 -2.14
N ILE A 335 -22.06 -43.38 -3.34
CA ILE A 335 -23.12 -44.09 -4.08
C ILE A 335 -22.73 -45.54 -4.39
N SER A 336 -21.42 -45.83 -4.38
CA SER A 336 -20.84 -47.17 -4.48
C SER A 336 -20.83 -47.96 -3.16
N ASN A 337 -21.34 -47.39 -2.07
CA ASN A 337 -21.37 -47.97 -0.70
C ASN A 337 -19.98 -48.23 -0.09
N VAL A 338 -18.94 -47.54 -0.60
CA VAL A 338 -17.57 -47.63 -0.10
C VAL A 338 -17.35 -46.63 1.06
N PRO A 339 -16.68 -47.02 2.16
CA PRO A 339 -16.33 -46.10 3.24
C PRO A 339 -15.28 -45.09 2.78
N VAL A 340 -15.57 -43.79 2.93
CA VAL A 340 -14.62 -42.72 2.58
C VAL A 340 -13.93 -42.20 3.85
N HIS A 341 -12.60 -42.03 3.80
CA HIS A 341 -11.83 -41.48 4.90
C HIS A 341 -11.96 -39.95 4.89
N VAL A 342 -12.64 -39.39 5.90
CA VAL A 342 -12.78 -37.93 6.06
C VAL A 342 -11.60 -37.42 6.91
N PRO A 343 -10.86 -36.37 6.50
CA PRO A 343 -9.85 -35.76 7.36
C PRO A 343 -10.51 -35.14 8.60
N ALA A 344 -9.81 -35.17 9.73
CA ALA A 344 -10.33 -34.79 11.03
C ALA A 344 -11.05 -33.42 11.02
N LEU A 345 -12.35 -33.43 11.31
CA LEU A 345 -13.12 -32.23 11.62
C LEU A 345 -12.76 -31.78 13.04
N GLU A 346 -12.32 -30.53 13.20
CA GLU A 346 -12.22 -29.91 14.52
C GLU A 346 -13.62 -29.56 15.04
N PHE A 347 -13.97 -30.08 16.22
CA PHE A 347 -15.21 -29.75 16.91
C PHE A 347 -14.95 -28.72 18.00
N VAL A 348 -15.64 -27.59 17.96
CA VAL A 348 -15.65 -26.62 19.07
C VAL A 348 -16.84 -26.94 19.98
N LEU A 349 -16.55 -27.48 21.17
CA LEU A 349 -17.54 -27.69 22.23
C LEU A 349 -17.70 -26.40 23.05
N SER A 350 -18.83 -25.73 22.93
CA SER A 350 -19.21 -24.64 23.83
C SER A 350 -20.03 -25.18 25.00
N ILE A 351 -19.47 -25.13 26.22
CA ILE A 351 -20.18 -25.47 27.47
C ILE A 351 -20.74 -24.17 28.07
N PRO A 352 -22.02 -24.09 28.49
CA PRO A 352 -22.58 -22.90 29.12
C PRO A 352 -21.90 -22.61 30.47
N ALA A 353 -21.72 -21.33 30.79
CA ALA A 353 -21.06 -20.89 32.02
C ALA A 353 -21.82 -21.36 33.27
N GLY A 354 -21.12 -22.06 34.18
CA GLY A 354 -21.63 -22.42 35.51
C GLY A 354 -21.49 -23.88 35.95
N GLN A 355 -20.79 -24.76 35.22
CA GLN A 355 -20.57 -26.16 35.64
C GLN A 355 -19.09 -26.54 35.79
N PRO A 356 -18.73 -27.41 36.77
CA PRO A 356 -17.34 -27.72 37.08
C PRO A 356 -16.68 -28.59 36.00
N LEU A 357 -15.44 -28.23 35.65
CA LEU A 357 -14.57 -28.98 34.74
C LEU A 357 -14.14 -30.31 35.39
N PHE A 358 -14.65 -31.43 34.90
CA PHE A 358 -14.02 -32.74 35.15
C PHE A 358 -13.10 -33.09 33.99
N SER A 359 -11.79 -33.04 34.27
CA SER A 359 -10.74 -33.63 33.43
C SER A 359 -10.94 -35.15 33.37
N SER A 360 -11.42 -35.69 32.27
CA SER A 360 -11.38 -37.13 32.04
C SER A 360 -9.99 -37.56 31.54
N ARG A 361 -9.16 -37.99 32.49
CA ARG A 361 -8.13 -39.00 32.21
C ARG A 361 -8.84 -40.27 31.73
N PHE A 362 -8.23 -40.91 30.73
CA PHE A 362 -8.54 -42.28 30.33
C PHE A 362 -8.70 -43.17 31.56
N PHE A 363 -9.85 -43.83 31.69
CA PHE A 363 -10.01 -44.95 32.61
C PHE A 363 -10.43 -46.19 31.82
N ASP A 364 -9.60 -47.20 32.02
CA ASP A 364 -9.72 -48.58 31.60
C ASP A 364 -10.95 -49.24 32.22
N SER A 365 -11.44 -50.25 31.51
CA SER A 365 -12.64 -51.02 31.79
C SER A 365 -12.57 -51.75 33.13
N THR A 366 -13.58 -51.57 33.98
CA THR A 366 -14.25 -52.63 34.77
C THR A 366 -15.24 -52.04 35.79
N SER A 367 -16.45 -52.58 35.79
CA SER A 367 -17.60 -52.40 36.72
C SER A 367 -18.64 -51.30 36.41
N PRO A 368 -19.94 -51.54 36.74
CA PRO A 368 -21.07 -50.77 36.21
C PRO A 368 -21.71 -49.90 37.30
N GLN A 369 -21.66 -48.57 37.19
CA GLN A 369 -22.59 -47.70 37.94
C GLN A 369 -23.06 -46.50 37.11
N PHE A 370 -24.40 -46.42 37.01
CA PHE A 370 -25.28 -45.30 36.70
C PHE A 370 -24.67 -44.02 36.15
N VAL A 371 -24.84 -43.78 34.84
CA VAL A 371 -24.66 -42.46 34.23
C VAL A 371 -26.04 -41.93 33.82
N ARG A 372 -26.44 -40.79 34.43
CA ARG A 372 -27.62 -40.02 34.02
C ARG A 372 -27.42 -39.51 32.59
N ALA A 373 -28.42 -39.69 31.73
CA ALA A 373 -28.39 -39.17 30.38
C ALA A 373 -28.51 -37.63 30.40
N TYR A 374 -27.54 -36.94 29.80
CA TYR A 374 -27.62 -35.52 29.49
C TYR A 374 -27.82 -35.37 27.98
N THR A 375 -28.79 -34.56 27.57
CA THR A 375 -29.03 -34.23 26.16
C THR A 375 -28.02 -33.17 25.73
N LEU A 376 -27.14 -33.52 24.79
CA LEU A 376 -26.15 -32.60 24.23
C LEU A 376 -26.74 -31.97 22.95
N THR A 377 -26.95 -30.66 22.94
CA THR A 377 -27.40 -29.94 21.74
C THR A 377 -26.16 -29.45 20.98
N ILE A 378 -25.92 -29.98 19.78
CA ILE A 378 -24.81 -29.56 18.91
C ILE A 378 -25.38 -28.58 17.88
N THR A 379 -25.01 -27.31 17.99
CA THR A 379 -25.34 -26.29 17.00
C THR A 379 -24.19 -26.19 16.00
N VAL A 380 -24.42 -26.65 14.77
CA VAL A 380 -23.45 -26.51 13.67
C VAL A 380 -23.54 -25.09 13.13
N LEU A 381 -22.59 -24.24 13.50
CA LEU A 381 -22.47 -22.90 12.92
C LEU A 381 -21.56 -22.99 11.70
N PHE A 382 -22.16 -22.87 10.51
CA PHE A 382 -21.40 -22.51 9.30
C PHE A 382 -20.95 -21.05 9.46
N ARG A 383 -19.65 -20.82 9.67
CA ARG A 383 -19.10 -19.48 9.49
C ARG A 383 -19.10 -19.19 7.99
N ARG A 384 -19.93 -18.24 7.58
CA ARG A 384 -19.87 -17.59 6.26
C ARG A 384 -18.55 -16.86 6.09
#